data_AF-A0A950HZG8-F1
#
_entry.id   AF-A0A950HZG8-F1
#
_cell.length_a   1.000
_cell.length_b   1.000
_cell.length_c   1.000
_cell.angle_alpha   90.00
_cell.angle_beta   90.00
_cell.angle_gamma   90.00
#
_symmetry.space_group_name_H-M   'P 1'
#
loop_
_entity.id
_entity.type
_entity.pdbx_description
1 polymer ?
#
loop_
_entity_poly.entity_id
_entity_poly.type
_entity_poly.pdbx_seq_one_letter_code
_entity_poly.pdbx_strand_id
1 'polypeptide(L)'
;MNKIAQHFLETYARGGEVEGGWKFAKALQQAQLDYSTMSLDRLDQLLAAIRNRAKPSREDMQESESGRNFCALIAYYLIEIVRRHTAANIDWHDRPSALRTLPPGTQLPDGSFARLITIFPDQCVVFMPLGWVEATLLGDGQQGGASEYVASLIEQIERDGPAVWWSGMYAMGQIASWQMMMAADGGMVLPMRLSSTAPTTWVGLMVGLPEENVDEALGRGMQSLEENPDGAAWQVLAYDGIADLQSGRFDAVMVVLYTYGKSPLKLKIAFPYRPAGAGRSFAILDPTLRQSNVPNDVVSMLGASMQRGIDSIKWAFGTTWDQLRESY
;
A
#
# COMPACT_ATOMS: atom_id res chain seq x y z
N MET A 1 1.87 -1.88 8.28
CA MET A 1 2.83 -2.83 8.91
C MET A 1 2.10 -3.61 10.01
N ASN A 2 2.24 -4.94 10.04
CA ASN A 2 1.63 -5.81 11.06
C ASN A 2 2.27 -5.55 12.45
N LYS A 3 1.48 -5.64 13.53
CA LYS A 3 1.89 -5.45 14.93
C LYS A 3 3.10 -6.29 15.33
N ILE A 4 3.24 -7.51 14.81
CA ILE A 4 4.38 -8.39 15.13
C ILE A 4 5.69 -7.83 14.56
N ALA A 5 5.70 -7.46 13.27
CA ALA A 5 6.86 -6.87 12.62
C ALA A 5 7.28 -5.57 13.33
N GLN A 6 6.31 -4.72 13.66
CA GLN A 6 6.53 -3.50 14.44
C GLN A 6 7.14 -3.81 15.81
N HIS A 7 6.59 -4.77 16.54
CA HIS A 7 7.08 -5.17 17.85
C HIS A 7 8.54 -5.66 17.79
N PHE A 8 8.90 -6.47 16.79
CA PHE A 8 10.26 -6.97 16.61
C PHE A 8 11.25 -5.83 16.36
N LEU A 9 10.93 -4.94 15.42
CA LEU A 9 11.78 -3.81 15.03
C LEU A 9 11.94 -2.81 16.18
N GLU A 10 10.86 -2.47 16.89
CA GLU A 10 10.92 -1.57 18.05
C GLU A 10 11.69 -2.18 19.22
N THR A 11 11.48 -3.47 19.50
CA THR A 11 12.17 -4.16 20.59
C THR A 11 13.67 -4.21 20.32
N TYR A 12 14.08 -4.53 19.08
CA TYR A 12 15.48 -4.48 18.67
C TYR A 12 16.05 -3.07 18.81
N ALA A 13 15.35 -2.04 18.31
CA ALA A 13 15.82 -0.66 18.34
C ALA A 13 16.03 -0.11 19.76
N ARG A 14 15.29 -0.62 20.75
CA ARG A 14 15.45 -0.30 22.18
C ARG A 14 16.54 -1.13 22.88
N GLY A 15 17.24 -2.02 22.16
CA GLY A 15 18.22 -2.93 22.71
C GLY A 15 17.62 -4.09 23.53
N GLY A 16 16.32 -4.35 23.37
CA GLY A 16 15.60 -5.41 24.09
C GLY A 16 15.60 -6.75 23.36
N GLU A 17 14.93 -7.73 23.97
CA GLU A 17 14.65 -9.04 23.39
C GLU A 17 13.16 -9.35 23.41
N VAL A 18 12.69 -10.03 22.36
CA VAL A 18 11.33 -10.60 22.33
C VAL A 18 11.30 -11.91 23.11
N GLU A 19 10.09 -12.43 23.34
CA GLU A 19 9.92 -13.80 23.85
C GLU A 19 10.68 -14.81 22.97
N GLY A 20 11.39 -15.77 23.61
CA GLY A 20 12.28 -16.70 22.92
C GLY A 20 13.65 -16.13 22.53
N GLY A 21 13.87 -14.82 22.67
CA GLY A 21 15.15 -14.15 22.45
C GLY A 21 15.60 -14.07 20.99
N TRP A 22 16.80 -13.54 20.77
CA TRP A 22 17.47 -13.51 19.46
C TRP A 22 18.62 -14.53 19.42
N LYS A 23 18.61 -15.44 18.45
CA LYS A 23 19.86 -16.16 18.14
C LYS A 23 20.92 -15.12 17.76
N PHE A 24 22.11 -15.22 18.35
CA PHE A 24 23.20 -14.25 18.15
C PHE A 24 22.92 -12.80 18.62
N ALA A 25 22.09 -12.61 19.65
CA ALA A 25 21.71 -11.29 20.19
C ALA A 25 22.87 -10.28 20.30
N LYS A 26 24.02 -10.68 20.88
CA LYS A 26 25.19 -9.80 21.02
C LYS A 26 25.72 -9.30 19.68
N ALA A 27 25.86 -10.18 18.69
CA ALA A 27 26.37 -9.82 17.36
C ALA A 27 25.37 -8.94 16.60
N LEU A 28 24.08 -9.23 16.75
CA LEU A 28 22.98 -8.45 16.17
C LEU A 28 22.95 -7.02 16.74
N GLN A 29 23.16 -6.83 18.05
CA GLN A 29 23.26 -5.51 18.67
C GLN A 29 24.52 -4.75 18.21
N GLN A 30 25.66 -5.44 18.07
CA GLN A 30 26.89 -4.85 17.55
C GLN A 30 26.79 -4.39 16.09
N ALA A 31 25.93 -5.01 15.28
CA ALA A 31 25.71 -4.62 13.89
C ALA A 31 25.04 -3.24 13.75
N GLN A 32 24.39 -2.73 14.80
CA GLN A 32 23.79 -1.38 14.85
C GLN A 32 22.94 -1.07 13.61
N LEU A 33 21.91 -1.88 13.38
CA LEU A 33 21.05 -1.74 12.22
C LEU A 33 20.11 -0.53 12.39
N ASP A 34 20.31 0.52 11.57
CA ASP A 34 19.68 1.85 11.75
C ASP A 34 18.88 2.35 10.53
N TYR A 35 18.67 1.48 9.54
CA TYR A 35 17.93 1.71 8.29
C TYR A 35 18.69 2.57 7.26
N SER A 36 19.97 2.86 7.50
CA SER A 36 20.85 3.48 6.52
C SER A 36 21.36 2.47 5.50
N THR A 37 21.84 2.94 4.34
CA THR A 37 22.55 2.09 3.39
C THR A 37 23.76 1.40 4.04
N MET A 38 24.50 2.10 4.92
CA MET A 38 25.64 1.53 5.66
C MET A 38 25.25 0.39 6.61
N SER A 39 24.01 0.37 7.13
CA SER A 39 23.55 -0.78 7.91
C SER A 39 23.32 -2.04 7.09
N LEU A 40 23.13 -1.95 5.77
CA LEU A 40 23.08 -3.14 4.90
C LEU A 40 24.47 -3.78 4.78
N ASP A 41 25.53 -2.98 4.67
CA ASP A 41 26.91 -3.49 4.67
C ASP A 41 27.26 -4.17 6.00
N ARG A 42 26.83 -3.57 7.12
CA ARG A 42 26.99 -4.15 8.47
C ARG A 42 26.21 -5.45 8.62
N LEU A 43 25.01 -5.54 8.03
CA LEU A 43 24.24 -6.77 7.98
C LEU A 43 24.98 -7.86 7.19
N ASP A 44 25.53 -7.54 6.02
CA ASP A 44 26.31 -8.51 5.24
C ASP A 44 27.53 -9.04 6.02
N GLN A 45 28.24 -8.16 6.73
CA GLN A 45 29.35 -8.55 7.60
C GLN A 45 28.90 -9.46 8.74
N LEU A 46 27.75 -9.16 9.36
CA LEU A 46 27.15 -9.98 10.42
C LEU A 46 26.80 -11.38 9.90
N LEU A 47 26.08 -11.48 8.79
CA LEU A 47 25.64 -12.77 8.23
C LEU A 47 26.83 -13.61 7.77
N ALA A 48 27.84 -12.99 7.13
CA ALA A 48 29.08 -13.65 6.75
C ALA A 48 29.86 -14.16 7.98
N ALA A 49 29.95 -13.38 9.06
CA ALA A 49 30.61 -13.79 10.28
C ALA A 49 29.89 -14.97 10.96
N ILE A 50 28.57 -14.94 11.02
CA ILE A 50 27.74 -16.04 11.55
C ILE A 50 27.95 -17.31 10.71
N ARG A 51 27.82 -17.21 9.38
CA ARG A 51 28.02 -18.33 8.45
C ARG A 51 29.40 -18.96 8.62
N ASN A 52 30.45 -18.15 8.63
CA ASN A 52 31.82 -18.65 8.59
C ASN A 52 32.31 -19.16 9.96
N ARG A 53 31.86 -18.56 11.07
CA ARG A 53 32.34 -18.86 12.43
C ARG A 53 31.41 -19.78 13.21
N ALA A 54 30.11 -19.46 13.23
CA ALA A 54 29.12 -20.23 13.98
C ALA A 54 28.59 -21.43 13.18
N LYS A 55 28.56 -21.33 11.85
CA LYS A 55 28.10 -22.39 10.92
C LYS A 55 26.76 -22.99 11.36
N PRO A 56 25.70 -22.16 11.48
CA PRO A 56 24.42 -22.62 12.00
C PRO A 56 23.83 -23.72 11.10
N SER A 57 23.16 -24.70 11.72
CA SER A 57 22.40 -25.70 10.98
C SER A 57 21.04 -25.16 10.53
N ARG A 58 20.39 -25.85 9.59
CA ARG A 58 19.01 -25.50 9.19
C ARG A 58 18.04 -25.66 10.35
N GLU A 59 18.17 -26.74 11.12
CA GLU A 59 17.37 -27.03 12.32
C GLU A 59 17.50 -25.89 13.35
N ASP A 60 18.73 -25.43 13.61
CA ASP A 60 18.99 -24.29 14.50
C ASP A 60 18.22 -23.03 14.11
N MET A 61 18.15 -22.73 12.81
CA MET A 61 17.55 -21.48 12.32
C MET A 61 16.04 -21.59 12.06
N GLN A 62 15.54 -22.78 11.75
CA GLN A 62 14.16 -22.99 11.34
C GLN A 62 13.26 -23.56 12.45
N GLU A 63 13.80 -24.37 13.36
CA GLU A 63 13.00 -25.03 14.40
C GLU A 63 13.11 -24.32 15.75
N SER A 64 14.29 -23.84 16.12
CA SER A 64 14.45 -23.08 17.35
C SER A 64 13.72 -21.74 17.29
N GLU A 65 13.08 -21.35 18.40
CA GLU A 65 12.35 -20.08 18.51
C GLU A 65 13.29 -18.89 18.30
N SER A 66 14.43 -18.88 19.02
CA SER A 66 15.45 -17.83 18.88
C SER A 66 16.00 -17.69 17.45
N GLY A 67 16.16 -18.81 16.73
CA GLY A 67 16.61 -18.83 15.33
C GLY A 67 15.56 -18.26 14.39
N ARG A 68 14.30 -18.67 14.56
CA ARG A 68 13.17 -18.11 13.82
C ARG A 68 13.02 -16.61 14.06
N ASN A 69 13.17 -16.17 15.30
CA ASN A 69 13.09 -14.76 15.67
C ASN A 69 14.20 -13.92 15.00
N PHE A 70 15.43 -14.43 15.00
CA PHE A 70 16.56 -13.78 14.32
C PHE A 70 16.31 -13.62 12.82
N CYS A 71 15.89 -14.69 12.13
CA CYS A 71 15.60 -14.63 10.70
C CYS A 71 14.42 -13.70 10.39
N ALA A 72 13.37 -13.74 11.21
CA ALA A 72 12.20 -12.87 11.05
C ALA A 72 12.57 -11.39 11.23
N LEU A 73 13.39 -11.06 12.24
CA LEU A 73 13.85 -9.68 12.45
C LEU A 73 14.60 -9.15 11.24
N ILE A 74 15.53 -9.92 10.66
CA ILE A 74 16.27 -9.49 9.46
C ILE A 74 15.32 -9.31 8.28
N ALA A 75 14.38 -10.25 8.08
CA ALA A 75 13.38 -10.13 7.03
C ALA A 75 12.52 -8.87 7.19
N TYR A 76 12.04 -8.58 8.41
CA TYR A 76 11.29 -7.37 8.72
C TYR A 76 12.12 -6.12 8.46
N TYR A 77 13.39 -6.15 8.84
CA TYR A 77 14.31 -5.04 8.68
C TYR A 77 14.55 -4.69 7.20
N LEU A 78 14.82 -5.69 6.36
CA LEU A 78 15.03 -5.49 4.92
C LEU A 78 13.79 -4.91 4.24
N ILE A 79 12.62 -5.46 4.52
CA ILE A 79 11.35 -4.98 3.94
C ILE A 79 10.98 -3.60 4.49
N GLU A 80 11.31 -3.28 5.74
CA GLU A 80 11.11 -1.95 6.30
C GLU A 80 11.98 -0.88 5.60
N ILE A 81 13.22 -1.22 5.19
CA ILE A 81 14.03 -0.33 4.35
C ILE A 81 13.35 -0.10 2.99
N VAL A 82 12.89 -1.18 2.34
CA VAL A 82 12.15 -1.07 1.07
C VAL A 82 10.92 -0.16 1.24
N ARG A 83 10.12 -0.40 2.28
CA ARG A 83 8.91 0.39 2.58
C ARG A 83 9.23 1.86 2.82
N ARG A 84 10.33 2.17 3.53
CA ARG A 84 10.77 3.55 3.77
C ARG A 84 11.22 4.24 2.49
N HIS A 85 11.82 3.51 1.57
CA HIS A 85 12.29 4.04 0.29
C HIS A 85 11.14 4.33 -0.67
N THR A 86 10.24 3.36 -0.84
CA THR A 86 9.17 3.44 -1.85
C THR A 86 7.91 4.10 -1.31
N ALA A 87 7.76 4.21 0.01
CA ALA A 87 6.50 4.55 0.65
C ALA A 87 5.35 3.62 0.18
N ALA A 88 5.63 2.36 -0.13
CA ALA A 88 4.59 1.40 -0.46
C ALA A 88 3.84 0.91 0.80
N ASN A 89 2.60 0.50 0.62
CA ASN A 89 1.88 -0.27 1.64
C ASN A 89 2.41 -1.71 1.66
N ILE A 90 2.49 -2.28 2.86
CA ILE A 90 2.91 -3.67 3.07
C ILE A 90 2.03 -4.39 4.06
N ASP A 91 1.72 -5.63 3.72
CA ASP A 91 1.09 -6.61 4.58
C ASP A 91 1.99 -7.82 4.78
N TRP A 92 1.93 -8.38 5.99
CA TRP A 92 2.69 -9.57 6.37
C TRP A 92 1.75 -10.74 6.57
N HIS A 93 2.09 -11.86 5.95
CA HIS A 93 1.28 -13.06 5.87
C HIS A 93 2.11 -14.31 6.15
N ASP A 94 1.48 -15.30 6.77
CA ASP A 94 1.88 -16.70 6.60
C ASP A 94 1.38 -17.22 5.24
N ARG A 95 1.84 -18.41 4.82
CA ARG A 95 1.42 -19.00 3.55
C ARG A 95 -0.11 -19.16 3.42
N PRO A 96 -0.84 -19.70 4.42
CA PRO A 96 -2.30 -19.83 4.32
C PRO A 96 -3.03 -18.50 4.18
N SER A 97 -2.64 -17.45 4.92
CA SER A 97 -3.26 -16.13 4.79
C SER A 97 -2.91 -15.44 3.48
N ALA A 98 -1.68 -15.60 2.99
CA ALA A 98 -1.28 -15.06 1.68
C ALA A 98 -2.13 -15.67 0.55
N LEU A 99 -2.34 -16.98 0.54
CA LEU A 99 -3.19 -17.66 -0.46
C LEU A 99 -4.66 -17.21 -0.44
N ARG A 100 -5.16 -16.71 0.71
CA ARG A 100 -6.51 -16.12 0.81
C ARG A 100 -6.58 -14.69 0.29
N THR A 101 -5.46 -13.96 0.33
CA THR A 101 -5.36 -12.58 -0.14
C THR A 101 -5.05 -12.49 -1.62
N LEU A 102 -4.26 -13.43 -2.15
CA LEU A 102 -3.83 -13.44 -3.54
C LEU A 102 -4.92 -13.95 -4.50
N PRO A 103 -4.81 -13.62 -5.81
CA PRO A 103 -5.76 -14.09 -6.81
C PRO A 103 -5.96 -15.62 -6.77
N PRO A 104 -7.19 -16.12 -6.99
CA PRO A 104 -7.46 -17.55 -7.05
C PRO A 104 -6.54 -18.27 -8.05
N GLY A 105 -6.00 -19.42 -7.66
CA GLY A 105 -5.07 -20.20 -8.48
C GLY A 105 -3.59 -19.81 -8.34
N THR A 106 -3.28 -18.75 -7.58
CA THR A 106 -1.88 -18.42 -7.25
C THR A 106 -1.22 -19.57 -6.51
N GLN A 107 -0.06 -20.02 -7.00
CA GLN A 107 0.75 -21.03 -6.33
C GLN A 107 1.89 -20.35 -5.58
N LEU A 108 2.00 -20.65 -4.28
CA LEU A 108 3.14 -20.24 -3.45
C LEU A 108 4.02 -21.46 -3.14
N PRO A 109 5.36 -21.32 -3.12
CA PRO A 109 6.27 -22.41 -2.78
C PRO A 109 5.91 -23.07 -1.45
N ASP A 110 6.16 -24.37 -1.34
CA ASP A 110 5.95 -25.16 -0.11
C ASP A 110 7.25 -25.28 0.71
N GLY A 111 8.01 -24.19 0.77
CA GLY A 111 9.28 -24.10 1.50
C GLY A 111 9.10 -23.45 2.86
N SER A 112 9.98 -23.77 3.82
CA SER A 112 9.94 -23.17 5.16
C SER A 112 10.14 -21.65 5.14
N PHE A 113 10.76 -21.09 4.09
CA PHE A 113 10.87 -19.64 3.87
C PHE A 113 9.51 -18.97 3.55
N ALA A 114 8.52 -19.72 3.07
CA ALA A 114 7.17 -19.22 2.80
C ALA A 114 6.34 -19.02 4.09
N ARG A 115 6.92 -19.26 5.28
CA ARG A 115 6.29 -18.94 6.57
C ARG A 115 6.17 -17.44 6.82
N LEU A 116 6.95 -16.62 6.11
CA LEU A 116 6.90 -15.17 6.21
C LEU A 116 6.91 -14.56 4.81
N ILE A 117 5.73 -14.12 4.38
CA ILE A 117 5.47 -13.54 3.07
C ILE A 117 5.10 -12.09 3.28
N THR A 118 5.66 -11.21 2.46
CA THR A 118 5.20 -9.82 2.37
C THR A 118 4.45 -9.62 1.06
N ILE A 119 3.29 -8.99 1.14
CA ILE A 119 2.48 -8.57 0.01
C ILE A 119 2.48 -7.06 -0.02
N PHE A 120 2.75 -6.50 -1.19
CA PHE A 120 2.59 -5.08 -1.50
C PHE A 120 1.24 -4.97 -2.19
N PRO A 121 0.14 -4.76 -1.43
CA PRO A 121 -1.20 -4.90 -1.96
C PRO A 121 -1.35 -4.00 -3.18
N ASP A 122 -1.08 -2.70 -3.08
CA ASP A 122 -1.33 -1.72 -4.14
C ASP A 122 -0.69 -2.08 -5.50
N GLN A 123 0.46 -2.77 -5.50
CA GLN A 123 1.17 -3.23 -6.71
C GLN A 123 0.93 -4.72 -7.04
N CYS A 124 0.25 -5.48 -6.17
CA CYS A 124 0.07 -6.93 -6.27
C CYS A 124 1.39 -7.72 -6.33
N VAL A 125 2.45 -7.20 -5.71
CA VAL A 125 3.78 -7.84 -5.69
C VAL A 125 3.95 -8.64 -4.39
N VAL A 126 4.60 -9.79 -4.47
CA VAL A 126 4.81 -10.72 -3.36
C VAL A 126 6.29 -11.04 -3.21
N PHE A 127 6.81 -10.95 -1.99
CA PHE A 127 8.18 -11.36 -1.69
C PHE A 127 8.25 -12.32 -0.50
N MET A 128 9.28 -13.15 -0.49
CA MET A 128 9.59 -14.14 0.55
C MET A 128 10.99 -13.86 1.11
N PRO A 129 11.15 -12.82 1.94
CA PRO A 129 12.47 -12.36 2.39
C PRO A 129 13.27 -13.41 3.17
N LEU A 130 12.61 -14.37 3.80
CA LEU A 130 13.30 -15.49 4.46
C LEU A 130 14.10 -16.34 3.47
N GLY A 131 13.71 -16.41 2.20
CA GLY A 131 14.46 -17.17 1.19
C GLY A 131 15.88 -16.64 1.04
N TRP A 132 16.03 -15.31 0.95
CA TRP A 132 17.35 -14.66 0.88
C TRP A 132 18.11 -14.77 2.21
N VAL A 133 17.44 -14.55 3.34
CA VAL A 133 18.08 -14.62 4.68
C VAL A 133 18.64 -16.01 4.95
N GLU A 134 17.84 -17.05 4.72
CA GLU A 134 18.25 -18.43 4.97
C GLU A 134 19.32 -18.89 3.98
N ALA A 135 19.19 -18.56 2.70
CA ALA A 135 20.21 -18.87 1.71
C ALA A 135 21.56 -18.23 2.06
N THR A 136 21.55 -16.98 2.51
CA THR A 136 22.76 -16.25 2.90
C THR A 136 23.42 -16.86 4.15
N LEU A 137 22.62 -17.22 5.16
CA LEU A 137 23.11 -17.80 6.42
C LEU A 137 23.63 -19.23 6.26
N LEU A 138 22.93 -20.06 5.47
CA LEU A 138 23.22 -21.49 5.32
C LEU A 138 24.19 -21.77 4.16
N GLY A 139 24.46 -20.77 3.31
CA GLY A 139 25.36 -20.91 2.16
C GLY A 139 24.71 -21.62 0.97
N ASP A 140 23.39 -21.55 0.84
CA ASP A 140 22.66 -22.14 -0.28
C ASP A 140 22.71 -21.19 -1.49
N GLY A 141 23.66 -21.45 -2.40
CA GLY A 141 23.81 -20.71 -3.65
C GLY A 141 24.57 -19.37 -3.52
N GLN A 142 24.74 -18.69 -4.65
CA GLN A 142 25.29 -17.33 -4.67
C GLN A 142 24.15 -16.33 -4.51
N GLN A 143 24.12 -15.64 -3.38
CA GLN A 143 23.24 -14.51 -3.14
C GLN A 143 24.04 -13.21 -3.28
N GLY A 144 23.41 -12.20 -3.86
CA GLY A 144 23.91 -10.83 -3.77
C GLY A 144 23.86 -10.31 -2.33
N GLY A 145 24.57 -9.21 -2.07
CA GLY A 145 24.56 -8.56 -0.75
C GLY A 145 23.19 -8.00 -0.38
N ALA A 146 23.00 -7.64 0.88
CA ALA A 146 21.74 -7.09 1.39
C ALA A 146 21.30 -5.84 0.61
N SER A 147 22.26 -5.01 0.20
CA SER A 147 21.97 -3.82 -0.61
C SER A 147 21.46 -4.16 -2.01
N GLU A 148 22.03 -5.15 -2.67
CA GLU A 148 21.59 -5.60 -4.00
C GLU A 148 20.21 -6.24 -3.91
N TYR A 149 19.97 -7.04 -2.87
CA TYR A 149 18.66 -7.63 -2.61
C TYR A 149 17.60 -6.55 -2.43
N VAL A 150 17.81 -5.57 -1.53
CA VAL A 150 16.88 -4.45 -1.31
C VAL A 150 16.65 -3.64 -2.58
N ALA A 151 17.71 -3.33 -3.35
CA ALA A 151 17.58 -2.61 -4.61
C ALA A 151 16.71 -3.37 -5.62
N SER A 152 16.89 -4.69 -5.72
CA SER A 152 16.08 -5.53 -6.61
C SER A 152 14.59 -5.57 -6.22
N LEU A 153 14.28 -5.45 -4.93
CA LEU A 153 12.89 -5.37 -4.45
C LEU A 153 12.27 -4.01 -4.81
N ILE A 154 13.02 -2.92 -4.61
CA ILE A 154 12.59 -1.57 -4.98
C ILE A 154 12.32 -1.50 -6.48
N GLU A 155 13.24 -1.99 -7.31
CA GLU A 155 13.08 -2.03 -8.77
C GLU A 155 11.83 -2.83 -9.19
N GLN A 156 11.53 -3.95 -8.52
CA GLN A 156 10.33 -4.73 -8.80
C GLN A 156 9.04 -4.00 -8.40
N ILE A 157 9.03 -3.30 -7.27
CA ILE A 157 7.88 -2.52 -6.81
C ILE A 157 7.62 -1.32 -7.73
N GLU A 158 8.68 -0.66 -8.20
CA GLU A 158 8.60 0.57 -8.98
C GLU A 158 8.69 0.36 -10.50
N ARG A 159 8.75 -0.91 -10.95
CA ARG A 159 8.92 -1.30 -12.36
C ARG A 159 7.96 -0.55 -13.29
N ASP A 160 6.70 -0.52 -12.88
CA ASP A 160 5.60 0.01 -13.68
C ASP A 160 5.20 1.43 -13.23
N GLY A 161 5.97 2.03 -12.32
CA GLY A 161 5.78 3.39 -11.84
C GLY A 161 5.95 3.50 -10.31
N PRO A 162 6.13 4.74 -9.79
CA PRO A 162 6.29 4.98 -8.36
C PRO A 162 5.22 4.32 -7.50
N ALA A 163 5.61 3.70 -6.39
CA ALA A 163 4.68 3.03 -5.48
C ALA A 163 3.55 3.94 -4.97
N VAL A 164 3.84 5.24 -4.80
CA VAL A 164 2.88 6.27 -4.37
C VAL A 164 1.73 6.47 -5.37
N TRP A 165 1.91 6.17 -6.65
CA TRP A 165 0.82 6.22 -7.64
C TRP A 165 -0.25 5.19 -7.33
N TRP A 166 0.17 3.98 -6.98
CA TRP A 166 -0.72 2.87 -6.70
C TRP A 166 -1.53 3.11 -5.42
N SER A 167 -0.91 3.62 -4.36
CA SER A 167 -1.60 3.93 -3.11
C SER A 167 -2.54 5.14 -3.25
N GLY A 168 -2.15 6.17 -4.00
CA GLY A 168 -3.02 7.29 -4.35
C GLY A 168 -4.25 6.84 -5.16
N MET A 169 -4.07 5.93 -6.11
CA MET A 169 -5.17 5.38 -6.91
C MET A 169 -6.10 4.47 -6.09
N TYR A 170 -5.56 3.70 -5.16
CA TYR A 170 -6.36 2.96 -4.20
C TYR A 170 -7.25 3.90 -3.35
N ALA A 171 -6.67 4.99 -2.81
CA ALA A 171 -7.41 5.99 -2.07
C ALA A 171 -8.46 6.73 -2.92
N MET A 172 -8.18 6.96 -4.21
CA MET A 172 -9.17 7.47 -5.18
C MET A 172 -10.39 6.55 -5.27
N GLY A 173 -10.17 5.23 -5.41
CA GLY A 173 -11.27 4.27 -5.45
C GLY A 173 -12.10 4.26 -4.16
N GLN A 174 -11.45 4.37 -3.01
CA GLN A 174 -12.13 4.40 -1.71
C GLN A 174 -13.02 5.60 -1.54
N ILE A 175 -12.50 6.81 -1.79
CA ILE A 175 -13.30 8.02 -1.64
C ILE A 175 -14.44 8.07 -2.65
N ALA A 176 -14.22 7.55 -3.87
CA ALA A 176 -15.28 7.43 -4.87
C ALA A 176 -16.40 6.50 -4.35
N SER A 177 -16.04 5.31 -3.87
CA SER A 177 -17.01 4.33 -3.33
C SER A 177 -17.76 4.85 -2.10
N TRP A 178 -17.07 5.56 -1.20
CA TRP A 178 -17.70 6.19 -0.05
C TRP A 178 -18.72 7.28 -0.45
N GLN A 179 -18.34 8.18 -1.36
CA GLN A 179 -19.24 9.25 -1.82
C GLN A 179 -20.41 8.69 -2.62
N MET A 180 -20.18 7.64 -3.41
CA MET A 180 -21.24 6.97 -4.17
C MET A 180 -22.23 6.25 -3.25
N MET A 181 -21.76 5.67 -2.15
CA MET A 181 -22.63 5.13 -1.11
C MET A 181 -23.52 6.23 -0.51
N MET A 182 -22.95 7.39 -0.21
CA MET A 182 -23.74 8.53 0.29
C MET A 182 -24.79 8.98 -0.72
N ALA A 183 -24.43 9.08 -2.01
CA ALA A 183 -25.37 9.43 -3.07
C ALA A 183 -26.49 8.39 -3.25
N ALA A 184 -26.17 7.10 -3.14
CA ALA A 184 -27.14 6.01 -3.25
C ALA A 184 -28.17 6.03 -2.11
N ASP A 185 -27.75 6.44 -0.91
CA ASP A 185 -28.62 6.60 0.25
C ASP A 185 -29.44 7.91 0.21
N GLY A 186 -29.35 8.69 -0.88
CA GLY A 186 -30.02 9.98 -1.04
C GLY A 186 -29.36 11.13 -0.26
N GLY A 187 -28.15 10.90 0.27
CA GLY A 187 -27.33 11.91 0.90
C GLY A 187 -26.66 12.85 -0.11
N MET A 188 -26.15 13.98 0.39
CA MET A 188 -25.36 14.90 -0.42
C MET A 188 -23.92 14.42 -0.56
N VAL A 189 -23.37 14.58 -1.77
CA VAL A 189 -21.93 14.46 -2.01
C VAL A 189 -21.27 15.75 -1.55
N LEU A 190 -20.48 15.67 -0.48
CA LEU A 190 -19.78 16.84 0.07
C LEU A 190 -18.29 16.79 -0.27
N PRO A 191 -17.62 17.95 -0.45
CA PRO A 191 -16.18 18.01 -0.62
C PRO A 191 -15.45 17.28 0.51
N MET A 192 -14.69 16.24 0.15
CA MET A 192 -13.94 15.44 1.09
C MET A 192 -12.53 15.23 0.57
N ARG A 193 -11.54 15.48 1.44
CA ARG A 193 -10.14 15.24 1.14
C ARG A 193 -9.61 14.08 1.97
N LEU A 194 -8.92 13.16 1.30
CA LEU A 194 -8.02 12.19 1.92
C LEU A 194 -6.58 12.61 1.63
N SER A 195 -5.72 12.57 2.63
CA SER A 195 -4.29 12.86 2.46
C SER A 195 -3.44 11.91 3.26
N SER A 196 -2.23 11.66 2.78
CA SER A 196 -1.28 10.76 3.43
C SER A 196 0.10 11.40 3.56
N THR A 197 0.56 11.63 4.80
CA THR A 197 1.94 12.05 5.10
C THR A 197 2.92 10.88 5.16
N ALA A 198 2.39 9.68 5.35
CA ALA A 198 3.03 8.39 5.17
C ALA A 198 1.96 7.44 4.64
N PRO A 199 2.28 6.47 3.76
CA PRO A 199 1.32 5.70 2.95
C PRO A 199 0.19 5.02 3.74
N THR A 200 0.38 4.82 5.04
CA THR A 200 -0.56 4.15 5.95
C THR A 200 -1.36 5.07 6.88
N THR A 201 -1.16 6.39 6.85
CA THR A 201 -1.92 7.35 7.68
C THR A 201 -2.76 8.24 6.81
N TRP A 202 -4.08 8.15 6.96
CA TRP A 202 -5.01 9.01 6.23
C TRP A 202 -5.69 9.98 7.17
N VAL A 203 -5.83 11.20 6.70
CA VAL A 203 -6.67 12.21 7.35
C VAL A 203 -7.82 12.50 6.41
N GLY A 204 -9.03 12.12 6.84
CA GLY A 204 -10.26 12.55 6.22
C GLY A 204 -10.62 13.93 6.76
N LEU A 205 -10.57 14.94 5.90
CA LEU A 205 -11.11 16.26 6.19
C LEU A 205 -12.38 16.42 5.37
N MET A 206 -13.52 16.46 6.06
CA MET A 206 -14.72 17.09 5.52
C MET A 206 -14.37 18.55 5.34
N VAL A 207 -14.33 18.99 4.08
CA VAL A 207 -14.15 20.40 3.79
C VAL A 207 -15.57 20.96 3.80
N GLY A 208 -15.94 21.58 4.92
CA GLY A 208 -17.32 21.96 5.22
C GLY A 208 -17.64 21.79 6.69
N LEU A 209 -17.29 22.78 7.52
CA LEU A 209 -17.96 22.95 8.81
C LEU A 209 -19.47 23.21 8.57
N PRO A 210 -20.37 22.93 9.54
CA PRO A 210 -21.83 23.04 9.32
C PRO A 210 -22.34 24.40 8.80
N GLU A 211 -21.55 25.47 8.94
CA GLU A 211 -21.88 26.84 8.51
C GLU A 211 -21.12 27.29 7.25
N GLU A 212 -20.31 26.41 6.67
CA GLU A 212 -19.38 26.76 5.59
C GLU A 212 -19.97 26.56 4.20
N ASN A 213 -19.70 27.50 3.30
CA ASN A 213 -20.12 27.41 1.92
C ASN A 213 -19.34 26.29 1.19
N VAL A 214 -20.06 25.40 0.49
CA VAL A 214 -19.51 24.29 -0.31
C VAL A 214 -18.48 24.77 -1.34
N ASP A 215 -18.69 25.93 -1.96
CA ASP A 215 -17.75 26.50 -2.94
C ASP A 215 -16.42 26.93 -2.30
N GLU A 216 -16.48 27.53 -1.11
CA GLU A 216 -15.29 27.92 -0.35
C GLU A 216 -14.52 26.69 0.12
N ALA A 217 -15.25 25.66 0.58
CA ALA A 217 -14.67 24.38 0.92
C ALA A 217 -13.98 23.71 -0.27
N LEU A 218 -14.63 23.66 -1.43
CA LEU A 218 -14.03 23.14 -2.66
C LEU A 218 -12.78 23.95 -3.05
N GLY A 219 -12.84 25.28 -2.98
CA GLY A 219 -11.71 26.17 -3.25
C GLY A 219 -10.50 25.86 -2.38
N ARG A 220 -10.68 25.71 -1.06
CA ARG A 220 -9.60 25.33 -0.15
C ARG A 220 -9.08 23.92 -0.43
N GLY A 221 -9.95 22.97 -0.75
CA GLY A 221 -9.56 21.62 -1.15
C GLY A 221 -8.63 21.64 -2.37
N MET A 222 -9.01 22.39 -3.41
CA MET A 222 -8.20 22.55 -4.62
C MET A 222 -6.88 23.27 -4.35
N GLN A 223 -6.87 24.31 -3.52
CA GLN A 223 -5.64 25.00 -3.12
C GLN A 223 -4.70 24.06 -2.36
N SER A 224 -5.23 23.23 -1.46
CA SER A 224 -4.45 22.26 -0.70
C SER A 224 -3.78 21.19 -1.59
N LEU A 225 -4.44 20.79 -2.68
CA LEU A 225 -3.84 19.92 -3.71
C LEU A 225 -2.65 20.60 -4.41
N GLU A 226 -2.74 21.89 -4.73
CA GLU A 226 -1.63 22.57 -5.41
C GLU A 226 -0.46 22.90 -4.46
N GLU A 227 -0.75 23.36 -3.25
CA GLU A 227 0.26 23.85 -2.30
C GLU A 227 0.91 22.73 -1.48
N ASN A 228 0.22 21.60 -1.28
CA ASN A 228 0.63 20.50 -0.42
C ASN A 228 1.19 20.94 0.96
N PRO A 229 0.44 21.73 1.74
CA PRO A 229 0.94 22.34 2.97
C PRO A 229 1.35 21.29 4.03
N ASP A 230 0.73 20.12 3.97
CA ASP A 230 0.96 19.02 4.92
C ASP A 230 2.19 18.16 4.55
N GLY A 231 2.85 18.44 3.41
CA GLY A 231 3.95 17.60 2.91
C GLY A 231 3.51 16.16 2.62
N ALA A 232 2.27 15.98 2.16
CA ALA A 232 1.70 14.67 1.89
C ALA A 232 2.42 13.99 0.71
N ALA A 233 2.51 12.66 0.75
CA ALA A 233 2.94 11.81 -0.37
C ALA A 233 1.88 11.81 -1.48
N TRP A 234 0.60 11.84 -1.11
CA TRP A 234 -0.52 12.03 -2.02
C TRP A 234 -1.71 12.68 -1.32
N GLN A 235 -2.58 13.27 -2.12
CA GLN A 235 -3.87 13.82 -1.71
C GLN A 235 -4.93 13.47 -2.76
N VAL A 236 -6.14 13.14 -2.28
CA VAL A 236 -7.31 12.86 -3.09
C VAL A 236 -8.46 13.75 -2.62
N LEU A 237 -9.10 14.47 -3.53
CA LEU A 237 -10.27 15.29 -3.26
C LEU A 237 -11.46 14.75 -4.05
N ALA A 238 -12.55 14.41 -3.38
CA ALA A 238 -13.83 14.10 -4.01
C ALA A 238 -14.81 15.23 -3.77
N TYR A 239 -15.64 15.55 -4.76
CA TYR A 239 -16.66 16.59 -4.68
C TYR A 239 -17.78 16.33 -5.68
N ASP A 240 -18.92 16.99 -5.49
CA ASP A 240 -20.07 16.88 -6.38
C ASP A 240 -19.83 17.59 -7.71
N GLY A 241 -20.34 17.01 -8.81
CA GLY A 241 -20.15 17.57 -10.12
C GLY A 241 -20.98 16.87 -11.18
N ILE A 242 -20.64 17.16 -12.44
CA ILE A 242 -21.42 16.69 -13.58
C ILE A 242 -20.48 16.16 -14.65
N ALA A 243 -20.82 15.00 -15.20
CA ALA A 243 -20.13 14.38 -16.33
C ALA A 243 -20.97 14.47 -17.61
N ASP A 244 -20.39 15.06 -18.65
CA ASP A 244 -20.92 14.99 -20.00
C ASP A 244 -20.40 13.71 -20.68
N LEU A 245 -21.31 12.76 -20.91
CA LEU A 245 -21.10 11.50 -21.62
C LEU A 245 -21.77 11.59 -23.00
N GLN A 246 -21.45 10.66 -23.91
CA GLN A 246 -22.11 10.60 -25.23
C GLN A 246 -23.63 10.41 -25.11
N SER A 247 -24.09 9.71 -24.07
CA SER A 247 -25.51 9.45 -23.78
C SER A 247 -26.22 10.62 -23.09
N GLY A 248 -25.51 11.68 -22.70
CA GLY A 248 -26.08 12.85 -22.05
C GLY A 248 -25.28 13.32 -20.83
N ARG A 249 -25.92 14.19 -20.04
CA ARG A 249 -25.35 14.83 -18.87
C ARG A 249 -25.84 14.12 -17.60
N PHE A 250 -24.90 13.73 -16.73
CA PHE A 250 -25.17 12.92 -15.54
C PHE A 250 -24.53 13.52 -14.29
N ASP A 251 -25.17 13.34 -13.13
CA ASP A 251 -24.54 13.62 -11.84
C ASP A 251 -23.29 12.76 -11.68
N ALA A 252 -22.26 13.30 -11.04
CA ALA A 252 -20.99 12.60 -10.91
C ALA A 252 -20.25 12.98 -9.64
N VAL A 253 -19.68 11.97 -8.98
CA VAL A 253 -18.61 12.20 -8.01
C VAL A 253 -17.34 12.50 -8.79
N MET A 254 -16.84 13.72 -8.68
CA MET A 254 -15.58 14.14 -9.27
C MET A 254 -14.46 13.86 -8.28
N VAL A 255 -13.45 13.08 -8.69
CA VAL A 255 -12.31 12.76 -7.82
C VAL A 255 -11.01 13.20 -8.48
N VAL A 256 -10.23 13.98 -7.75
CA VAL A 256 -8.92 14.51 -8.16
C VAL A 256 -7.84 13.89 -7.29
N LEU A 257 -6.81 13.30 -7.89
CA LEU A 257 -5.66 12.71 -7.20
C LEU A 257 -4.40 13.45 -7.60
N TYR A 258 -3.67 13.94 -6.60
CA TYR A 258 -2.30 14.45 -6.75
C TYR A 258 -1.36 13.57 -5.94
N THR A 259 -0.33 13.03 -6.58
CA THR A 259 0.85 12.49 -5.90
C THR A 259 2.02 13.46 -6.06
N TYR A 260 2.89 13.49 -5.06
CA TYR A 260 4.00 14.44 -4.98
C TYR A 260 5.34 13.71 -5.01
N GLY A 261 6.41 14.44 -5.30
CA GLY A 261 7.77 13.91 -5.39
C GLY A 261 8.36 14.04 -6.80
N LYS A 262 9.33 13.18 -7.13
CA LYS A 262 10.11 13.29 -8.37
C LYS A 262 9.28 13.02 -9.64
N SER A 263 8.25 12.20 -9.52
CA SER A 263 7.38 11.79 -10.62
C SER A 263 5.92 11.98 -10.20
N PRO A 264 5.39 13.21 -10.22
CA PRO A 264 4.05 13.49 -9.73
C PRO A 264 2.98 12.96 -10.70
N LEU A 265 1.89 12.45 -10.14
CA LEU A 265 0.69 12.03 -10.86
C LEU A 265 -0.44 13.01 -10.52
N LYS A 266 -1.04 13.61 -11.54
CA LYS A 266 -2.22 14.48 -11.42
C LYS A 266 -3.32 13.91 -12.30
N LEU A 267 -4.39 13.42 -11.66
CA LEU A 267 -5.52 12.79 -12.34
C LEU A 267 -6.84 13.39 -11.87
N LYS A 268 -7.80 13.45 -12.79
CA LYS A 268 -9.20 13.74 -12.49
C LYS A 268 -10.09 12.73 -13.18
N ILE A 269 -10.86 11.99 -12.41
CA ILE A 269 -11.83 11.00 -12.88
C ILE A 269 -13.21 11.44 -12.43
N ALA A 270 -14.17 11.38 -13.35
CA ALA A 270 -15.59 11.51 -13.01
C ALA A 270 -16.16 10.10 -12.83
N PHE A 271 -16.89 9.89 -11.75
CA PHE A 271 -17.66 8.67 -11.48
C PHE A 271 -19.14 9.02 -11.64
N PRO A 272 -19.70 8.88 -12.84
CA PRO A 272 -21.07 9.31 -13.11
C PRO A 272 -22.07 8.34 -12.50
N TYR A 273 -23.22 8.84 -12.10
CA TYR A 273 -24.32 8.03 -11.59
C TYR A 273 -25.66 8.64 -12.00
N ARG A 274 -26.70 7.83 -11.86
CA ARG A 274 -28.10 8.25 -11.99
C ARG A 274 -28.73 8.13 -10.61
N PRO A 275 -29.21 9.24 -10.01
CA PRO A 275 -29.87 9.18 -8.71
C PRO A 275 -31.15 8.35 -8.77
N ALA A 276 -31.55 7.79 -7.63
CA ALA A 276 -32.86 7.17 -7.51
C ALA A 276 -33.97 8.22 -7.72
N GLY A 277 -35.03 7.85 -8.42
CA GLY A 277 -36.16 8.73 -8.71
C GLY A 277 -37.46 7.97 -8.83
N ALA A 278 -38.58 8.67 -9.09
CA ALA A 278 -39.90 8.05 -9.21
C ALA A 278 -39.90 6.94 -10.29
N GLY A 279 -39.84 5.67 -9.84
CA GLY A 279 -39.82 4.49 -10.70
C GLY A 279 -38.46 4.13 -11.32
N ARG A 280 -37.34 4.74 -10.89
CA ARG A 280 -35.99 4.39 -11.36
C ARG A 280 -35.05 4.14 -10.20
N SER A 281 -34.32 3.03 -10.25
CA SER A 281 -33.27 2.72 -9.28
C SER A 281 -32.04 3.58 -9.51
N PHE A 282 -31.30 3.78 -8.42
CA PHE A 282 -29.94 4.30 -8.49
C PHE A 282 -29.08 3.41 -9.40
N ALA A 283 -28.20 4.01 -10.19
CA ALA A 283 -27.27 3.28 -11.04
C ALA A 283 -25.93 4.01 -11.13
N ILE A 284 -24.84 3.27 -11.07
CA ILE A 284 -23.47 3.76 -11.27
C ILE A 284 -23.10 3.52 -12.73
N LEU A 285 -22.53 4.53 -13.39
CA LEU A 285 -22.06 4.44 -14.77
C LEU A 285 -20.54 4.26 -14.81
N ASP A 286 -20.01 3.97 -16.00
CA ASP A 286 -18.57 3.76 -16.16
C ASP A 286 -17.77 5.03 -15.84
N PRO A 287 -16.69 4.92 -15.04
CA PRO A 287 -15.82 6.05 -14.73
C PRO A 287 -15.19 6.63 -16.00
N THR A 288 -15.09 7.96 -16.08
CA THR A 288 -14.48 8.65 -17.21
C THR A 288 -13.29 9.49 -16.80
N LEU A 289 -12.16 9.25 -17.45
CA LEU A 289 -10.96 10.08 -17.28
C LEU A 289 -11.23 11.47 -17.87
N ARG A 290 -11.07 12.52 -17.06
CA ARG A 290 -11.30 13.91 -17.46
C ARG A 290 -10.01 14.67 -17.68
N GLN A 291 -8.99 14.39 -16.87
CA GLN A 291 -7.69 15.02 -16.96
C GLN A 291 -6.60 14.09 -16.46
N SER A 292 -5.44 14.12 -17.12
CA SER A 292 -4.25 13.40 -16.71
C SER A 292 -3.00 14.14 -17.16
N ASN A 293 -1.93 14.11 -16.34
CA ASN A 293 -0.59 14.53 -16.75
C ASN A 293 0.28 13.36 -17.27
N VAL A 294 -0.25 12.14 -17.27
CA VAL A 294 0.38 10.93 -17.80
C VAL A 294 -0.44 10.33 -18.95
N PRO A 295 0.19 9.54 -19.83
CA PRO A 295 -0.50 8.78 -20.87
C PRO A 295 -1.63 7.86 -20.35
N ASN A 296 -2.65 7.62 -21.18
CA ASN A 296 -3.84 6.85 -20.77
C ASN A 296 -3.54 5.39 -20.43
N ASP A 297 -2.56 4.77 -21.07
CA ASP A 297 -2.09 3.41 -20.77
C ASP A 297 -1.53 3.30 -19.34
N VAL A 298 -0.82 4.32 -18.86
CA VAL A 298 -0.38 4.41 -17.46
C VAL A 298 -1.58 4.48 -16.52
N VAL A 299 -2.61 5.28 -16.85
CA VAL A 299 -3.83 5.35 -16.04
C VAL A 299 -4.57 4.01 -16.03
N SER A 300 -4.69 3.34 -17.19
CA SER A 300 -5.33 2.03 -17.31
C SER A 300 -4.63 0.96 -16.47
N MET A 301 -3.30 0.98 -16.46
CA MET A 301 -2.48 0.07 -15.66
C MET A 301 -2.75 0.24 -14.14
N LEU A 302 -2.98 1.47 -13.68
CA LEU A 302 -3.34 1.75 -12.28
C LEU A 302 -4.79 1.39 -11.91
N GLY A 303 -5.63 1.07 -12.91
CA GLY A 303 -7.07 0.83 -12.72
C GLY A 303 -7.38 -0.32 -11.75
N ALA A 304 -6.54 -1.35 -11.68
CA ALA A 304 -6.70 -2.45 -10.73
C ALA A 304 -6.55 -1.99 -9.26
N SER A 305 -5.69 -1.00 -8.99
CA SER A 305 -5.56 -0.43 -7.64
C SER A 305 -6.80 0.37 -7.26
N MET A 306 -7.30 1.18 -8.20
CA MET A 306 -8.54 1.94 -8.02
C MET A 306 -9.73 1.02 -7.76
N GLN A 307 -9.90 -0.05 -8.53
CA GLN A 307 -10.99 -1.01 -8.33
C GLN A 307 -10.92 -1.64 -6.93
N ARG A 308 -9.75 -2.05 -6.47
CA ARG A 308 -9.63 -2.58 -5.09
C ARG A 308 -9.94 -1.54 -4.03
N GLY A 309 -9.61 -0.27 -4.29
CA GLY A 309 -10.05 0.83 -3.45
C GLY A 309 -11.58 0.88 -3.34
N ILE A 310 -12.27 0.79 -4.48
CA ILE A 310 -13.74 0.75 -4.55
C ILE A 310 -14.30 -0.42 -3.73
N ASP A 311 -13.75 -1.62 -3.94
CA ASP A 311 -14.21 -2.87 -3.32
C ASP A 311 -13.95 -2.92 -1.81
N SER A 312 -12.98 -2.13 -1.32
CA SER A 312 -12.61 -2.10 0.09
C SER A 312 -13.66 -1.42 0.99
N ILE A 313 -14.53 -0.60 0.41
CA ILE A 313 -15.59 0.10 1.14
C ILE A 313 -16.81 -0.81 1.25
N LYS A 314 -17.19 -1.13 2.49
CA LYS A 314 -18.40 -1.89 2.80
C LYS A 314 -19.59 -0.95 2.88
N TRP A 315 -20.57 -1.14 2.02
CA TRP A 315 -21.79 -0.35 2.03
C TRP A 315 -22.76 -0.84 3.12
N ALA A 316 -23.45 0.09 3.78
CA ALA A 316 -24.22 -0.17 5.01
C ALA A 316 -25.37 -1.19 4.82
N PHE A 317 -25.94 -1.28 3.62
CA PHE A 317 -27.14 -2.10 3.33
C PHE A 317 -26.85 -3.40 2.56
N GLY A 318 -25.59 -3.82 2.48
CA GLY A 318 -25.20 -5.09 1.82
C GLY A 318 -25.26 -5.06 0.29
N THR A 319 -25.64 -3.95 -0.31
CA THR A 319 -25.43 -3.65 -1.73
C THR A 319 -23.93 -3.42 -2.01
N THR A 320 -23.48 -3.58 -3.24
CA THR A 320 -22.10 -3.25 -3.63
C THR A 320 -22.07 -2.31 -4.83
N TRP A 321 -20.92 -1.67 -5.05
CA TRP A 321 -20.66 -0.86 -6.25
C TRP A 321 -21.01 -1.63 -7.53
N ASP A 322 -20.51 -2.86 -7.66
CA ASP A 322 -20.72 -3.68 -8.86
C ASP A 322 -22.18 -4.08 -9.08
N GLN A 323 -22.95 -4.29 -8.01
CA GLN A 323 -24.38 -4.60 -8.12
C GLN A 323 -25.21 -3.42 -8.66
N LEU A 324 -24.72 -2.20 -8.47
CA LEU A 324 -25.37 -0.98 -8.95
C LEU A 324 -24.80 -0.49 -10.27
N ARG A 325 -23.75 -1.14 -10.80
CA ARG A 325 -23.10 -0.72 -12.04
C ARG A 325 -23.93 -1.12 -13.26
N GLU A 326 -24.30 -0.15 -14.08
CA GLU A 326 -24.86 -0.35 -15.41
C GLU A 326 -23.76 -0.11 -16.45
N SER A 327 -23.39 -1.14 -17.23
CA SER A 327 -22.54 -0.97 -18.40
C SER A 327 -23.37 -0.52 -19.59
N TYR A 328 -22.94 0.54 -20.28
CA TYR A 328 -23.54 1.04 -21.52
C TYR A 328 -22.68 0.69 -22.74
#